data_AF-A0A7J8F6A4-F1
#
_entry.id   AF-A0A7J8F6A4-F1
#
_cell.length_a   1.000
_cell.length_b   1.000
_cell.length_c   1.000
_cell.angle_alpha   90.00
_cell.angle_beta   90.00
_cell.angle_gamma   90.00
#
_symmetry.space_group_name_H-M   'P 1'
#
loop_
_entity.id
_entity.type
_entity.pdbx_description
1 polymer ?
#
loop_
_entity_poly.entity_id
_entity_poly.type
_entity_poly.pdbx_seq_one_letter_code
_entity_poly.pdbx_strand_id
1 'polypeptide(L)'
;MSKSSKLCHKTSCPRSNIFCNLVDKIVKRPSLQFLGQWGYHCYEPRIYRTLAKILRTFTPVYCPSPLSGITPLLYVAQTRQSNILKILLQYGILEREKNPINIVLTILLYPSRVRIMVDHELVDIQEDAKTCLVLCSRVLSVISIREIETQLSLGRRPIISNWLDYIPSTRYRGPCELLHLCRITIRAQLLTNNMLPNGIFSLPIPVRLQNYLNLEN
;
A
#
# COMPACT_ATOMS: atom_id res chain seq x y z
N MET A 1 14.65 -44.72 -22.67
CA MET A 1 15.02 -43.32 -22.35
C MET A 1 14.10 -42.82 -21.24
N SER A 2 14.71 -42.17 -20.23
CA SER A 2 14.18 -41.51 -19.00
C SER A 2 13.04 -42.22 -18.23
N LYS A 3 13.24 -42.91 -17.10
CA LYS A 3 13.83 -42.54 -15.78
C LYS A 3 13.24 -41.29 -15.12
N SER A 4 12.90 -41.47 -13.83
CA SER A 4 12.55 -40.51 -12.75
C SER A 4 11.25 -39.71 -12.94
N SER A 5 10.27 -39.67 -12.04
CA SER A 5 10.28 -39.86 -10.58
C SER A 5 8.85 -40.09 -10.05
N LYS A 6 8.44 -41.36 -9.93
CA LYS A 6 7.44 -41.77 -8.92
C LYS A 6 8.21 -42.07 -7.63
N LEU A 7 8.24 -41.12 -6.71
CA LEU A 7 8.36 -41.29 -5.25
C LEU A 7 8.80 -39.94 -4.65
N CYS A 8 7.87 -39.24 -4.02
CA CYS A 8 8.10 -38.58 -2.73
C CYS A 8 6.75 -38.06 -2.18
N HIS A 9 5.80 -38.99 -2.00
CA HIS A 9 4.85 -38.82 -0.92
C HIS A 9 5.58 -39.16 0.37
N LYS A 10 5.48 -38.25 1.35
CA LYS A 10 6.05 -38.30 2.70
C LYS A 10 7.52 -37.89 2.82
N THR A 11 7.73 -36.58 2.91
CA THR A 11 8.54 -36.05 4.00
C THR A 11 7.67 -35.12 4.83
N SER A 12 7.42 -35.57 6.06
CA SER A 12 6.93 -34.79 7.18
C SER A 12 7.53 -33.38 7.22
N CYS A 13 6.71 -32.36 7.46
CA CYS A 13 7.17 -31.20 8.21
C CYS A 13 6.10 -30.78 9.22
N PRO A 14 6.53 -30.39 10.44
CA PRO A 14 5.76 -30.55 11.65
C PRO A 14 5.03 -29.26 12.04
N ARG A 15 3.90 -29.44 12.75
CA ARG A 15 3.18 -28.43 13.52
C ARG A 15 2.67 -27.22 12.74
N SER A 16 1.41 -27.36 12.37
CA SER A 16 0.44 -26.31 12.06
C SER A 16 0.54 -25.11 13.00
N ASN A 17 1.36 -24.12 12.67
CA ASN A 17 1.18 -22.81 13.28
C ASN A 17 -0.13 -22.22 12.72
N ILE A 18 -0.82 -21.41 13.53
CA ILE A 18 -2.10 -20.80 13.17
C ILE A 18 -1.98 -20.02 11.85
N PHE A 19 -0.78 -19.53 11.53
CA PHE A 19 -0.48 -18.79 10.31
C PHE A 19 -0.51 -19.64 9.04
N CYS A 20 0.12 -20.83 9.03
CA CYS A 20 0.05 -21.77 7.91
C CYS A 20 -1.39 -22.25 7.70
N ASN A 21 -2.11 -22.51 8.79
CA ASN A 21 -3.53 -22.85 8.73
C ASN A 21 -4.40 -21.70 8.19
N LEU A 22 -4.11 -20.45 8.55
CA LEU A 22 -4.79 -19.27 8.01
C LEU A 22 -4.51 -19.11 6.53
N VAL A 23 -3.24 -19.16 6.12
CA VAL A 23 -2.84 -19.08 4.71
C VAL A 23 -3.52 -20.20 3.92
N ASP A 24 -3.47 -21.44 4.39
CA ASP A 24 -4.14 -22.57 3.74
C ASP A 24 -5.66 -22.39 3.64
N LYS A 25 -6.31 -21.84 4.68
CA LYS A 25 -7.76 -21.57 4.65
C LYS A 25 -8.13 -20.45 3.68
N ILE A 26 -7.30 -19.42 3.54
CA ILE A 26 -7.56 -18.34 2.59
C ILE A 26 -7.17 -18.75 1.15
N VAL A 27 -6.17 -19.61 0.98
CA VAL A 27 -5.76 -20.19 -0.32
C VAL A 27 -6.81 -21.18 -0.85
N LYS A 28 -7.45 -21.97 0.02
CA LYS A 28 -8.45 -22.99 -0.37
C LYS A 28 -9.87 -22.44 -0.60
N ARG A 29 -10.14 -21.15 -0.42
CA ARG A 29 -11.44 -20.58 -0.81
C ARG A 29 -11.53 -20.55 -2.35
N PRO A 30 -12.65 -21.01 -2.95
CA PRO A 30 -12.78 -20.97 -4.40
C PRO A 30 -12.73 -19.52 -4.87
N SER A 31 -11.71 -19.18 -5.64
CA SER A 31 -11.60 -17.92 -6.36
C SER A 31 -12.74 -17.87 -7.39
N LEU A 32 -13.66 -16.92 -7.24
CA LEU A 32 -14.53 -16.52 -8.35
C LEU A 32 -13.63 -15.99 -9.46
N GLN A 33 -13.46 -16.78 -10.51
CA GLN A 33 -12.67 -16.45 -11.66
C GLN A 33 -13.28 -15.23 -12.35
N PHE A 34 -12.51 -14.14 -12.47
CA PHE A 34 -12.75 -13.14 -13.50
C PHE A 34 -11.49 -13.04 -14.37
N LEU A 35 -11.68 -13.41 -15.64
CA LEU A 35 -10.68 -13.42 -16.69
C LEU A 35 -10.24 -11.99 -17.05
N GLY A 36 -9.00 -11.91 -17.55
CA GLY A 36 -8.28 -10.68 -17.83
C GLY A 36 -8.99 -9.65 -18.72
N GLN A 37 -8.73 -8.38 -18.40
CA GLN A 37 -8.31 -7.28 -19.28
C GLN A 37 -8.35 -6.00 -18.42
N TRP A 38 -7.18 -5.52 -17.98
CA TRP A 38 -7.08 -4.43 -17.01
C TRP A 38 -7.15 -3.07 -17.70
N GLY A 39 -8.32 -2.42 -17.61
CA GLY A 39 -8.55 -1.01 -17.98
C GLY A 39 -9.16 -0.22 -16.82
N TYR A 40 -9.33 1.10 -16.98
CA TYR A 40 -9.94 2.03 -16.01
C TYR A 40 -11.31 1.57 -15.47
N HIS A 41 -11.99 0.66 -16.19
CA HIS A 41 -13.27 0.08 -15.82
C HIS A 41 -13.18 -1.07 -14.78
N CYS A 42 -11.97 -1.49 -14.39
CA CYS A 42 -11.73 -2.61 -13.47
C CYS A 42 -11.58 -2.17 -12.00
N TYR A 43 -11.61 -0.87 -11.71
CA TYR A 43 -11.64 -0.38 -10.34
C TYR A 43 -13.07 -0.45 -9.81
N GLU A 44 -13.27 -1.27 -8.78
CA GLU A 44 -14.58 -1.63 -8.24
C GLU A 44 -15.51 -0.40 -8.08
N PRO A 45 -16.75 -0.43 -8.64
CA PRO A 45 -17.65 0.72 -8.62
C PRO A 45 -17.96 1.26 -7.22
N ARG A 46 -17.81 0.44 -6.17
CA ARG A 46 -18.05 0.82 -4.77
C ARG A 46 -16.93 1.69 -4.21
N ILE A 47 -15.67 1.38 -4.51
CA ILE A 47 -14.50 2.13 -4.06
C ILE A 47 -14.55 3.54 -4.65
N TYR A 48 -14.73 3.66 -5.98
CA TYR A 48 -14.87 4.97 -6.62
C TYR A 48 -16.17 5.68 -6.25
N ARG A 49 -17.28 5.00 -5.92
CA ARG A 49 -18.49 5.68 -5.42
C ARG A 49 -18.28 6.29 -4.04
N THR A 50 -17.60 5.57 -3.13
CA THR A 50 -17.26 6.07 -1.80
C THR A 50 -16.20 7.15 -1.90
N LEU A 51 -15.15 6.95 -2.70
CA LEU A 51 -14.11 7.95 -2.97
C LEU A 51 -14.66 9.15 -3.71
N ALA A 52 -15.58 9.02 -4.67
CA ALA A 52 -16.19 10.17 -5.34
C ALA A 52 -17.09 10.97 -4.39
N LYS A 53 -17.68 10.34 -3.37
CA LYS A 53 -18.39 11.06 -2.30
C LYS A 53 -17.44 11.78 -1.36
N ILE A 54 -16.34 11.12 -0.95
CA ILE A 54 -15.31 11.71 -0.08
C ILE A 54 -14.57 12.83 -0.82
N LEU A 55 -14.11 12.60 -2.05
CA LEU A 55 -13.32 13.54 -2.85
C LEU A 55 -14.16 14.66 -3.47
N ARG A 56 -15.50 14.54 -3.53
CA ARG A 56 -16.40 15.64 -3.92
C ARG A 56 -16.28 16.85 -3.02
N THR A 57 -15.90 16.67 -1.75
CA THR A 57 -15.68 17.77 -0.81
C THR A 57 -14.28 18.37 -0.92
N PHE A 58 -13.37 17.76 -1.68
CA PHE A 58 -11.95 18.12 -1.72
C PHE A 58 -11.43 18.59 -3.10
N THR A 59 -12.24 18.61 -4.18
CA THR A 59 -11.77 19.08 -5.49
C THR A 59 -12.75 20.04 -6.21
N PRO A 60 -12.31 21.24 -6.63
CA PRO A 60 -12.95 21.95 -7.72
C PRO A 60 -12.62 21.21 -9.01
N VAL A 61 -13.67 20.77 -9.71
CA VAL A 61 -13.75 20.51 -11.16
C VAL A 61 -12.56 19.78 -11.79
N TYR A 62 -12.80 18.51 -12.17
CA TYR A 62 -12.05 17.78 -13.20
C TYR A 62 -11.69 18.69 -14.39
N CYS A 63 -10.44 19.15 -14.49
CA CYS A 63 -9.89 19.61 -15.75
C CYS A 63 -9.32 18.39 -16.49
N PRO A 64 -9.80 18.07 -17.70
CA PRO A 64 -9.23 17.01 -18.51
C PRO A 64 -7.91 17.54 -19.09
N SER A 65 -6.79 17.26 -18.42
CA SER A 65 -5.48 17.43 -19.06
C SER A 65 -5.22 16.20 -19.96
N PRO A 66 -4.76 16.39 -21.20
CA PRO A 66 -4.52 15.30 -22.15
C PRO A 66 -3.24 14.48 -21.85
N LEU A 67 -2.56 14.76 -20.74
CA LEU A 67 -1.32 14.11 -20.34
C LEU A 67 -1.53 13.35 -19.01
N SER A 68 -1.91 12.08 -19.13
CA SER A 68 -1.99 11.06 -18.07
C SER A 68 -2.98 11.31 -16.91
N GLY A 69 -3.99 10.44 -16.82
CA GLY A 69 -4.96 10.43 -15.72
C GLY A 69 -4.29 10.26 -14.35
N ILE A 70 -4.38 11.29 -13.52
CA ILE A 70 -3.93 11.26 -12.13
C ILE A 70 -4.83 10.27 -11.37
N THR A 71 -4.24 9.22 -10.80
CA THR A 71 -4.99 8.26 -9.97
C THR A 71 -5.35 8.92 -8.63
N PRO A 72 -6.45 8.52 -7.96
CA PRO A 72 -6.78 9.02 -6.63
C PRO A 72 -5.63 8.85 -5.63
N LEU A 73 -4.88 7.74 -5.72
CA LEU A 73 -3.70 7.50 -4.88
C LEU A 73 -2.59 8.52 -5.14
N LEU A 74 -2.30 8.82 -6.41
CA LEU A 74 -1.30 9.81 -6.77
C LEU A 74 -1.71 11.22 -6.33
N TYR A 75 -2.98 11.59 -6.51
CA TYR A 75 -3.50 12.89 -6.06
C TYR A 75 -3.37 13.05 -4.54
N VAL A 76 -3.80 12.04 -3.78
CA VAL A 76 -3.72 12.04 -2.30
C VAL A 76 -2.26 12.06 -1.83
N ALA A 77 -1.35 11.41 -2.55
CA ALA A 77 0.09 11.49 -2.28
C ALA A 77 0.66 12.89 -2.52
N GLN A 78 0.19 13.60 -3.56
CA GLN A 78 0.59 14.98 -3.85
C GLN A 78 0.09 15.96 -2.78
N THR A 79 -1.13 15.76 -2.30
CA THR A 79 -1.75 16.61 -1.27
C THR A 79 -1.41 16.17 0.16
N ARG A 80 -0.77 15.00 0.33
CA ARG A 80 -0.34 14.41 1.61
C ARG A 80 -1.47 14.22 2.61
N GLN A 81 -2.69 13.99 2.12
CA GLN A 81 -3.84 13.78 3.00
C GLN A 81 -3.77 12.39 3.65
N SER A 82 -3.09 12.31 4.80
CA SER A 82 -2.77 11.07 5.52
C SER A 82 -4.01 10.22 5.84
N ASN A 83 -5.10 10.86 6.24
CA ASN A 83 -6.38 10.21 6.53
C ASN A 83 -6.98 9.50 5.30
N ILE A 84 -6.99 10.17 4.14
CA ILE A 84 -7.52 9.58 2.91
C ILE A 84 -6.55 8.53 2.40
N LEU A 85 -5.24 8.78 2.50
CA LEU A 85 -4.21 7.81 2.12
C LEU A 85 -4.40 6.51 2.90
N LYS A 86 -4.57 6.57 4.22
CA LYS A 86 -4.83 5.40 5.06
C LYS A 86 -6.01 4.57 4.55
N ILE A 87 -7.12 5.22 4.20
CA ILE A 87 -8.29 4.53 3.62
C ILE A 87 -7.90 3.85 2.31
N LEU A 88 -7.25 4.55 1.39
CA LEU A 88 -6.82 3.97 0.11
C LEU A 88 -5.91 2.75 0.30
N LEU A 89 -4.98 2.83 1.26
CA LEU A 89 -4.11 1.72 1.62
C LEU A 89 -4.89 0.57 2.26
N GLN A 90 -5.88 0.83 3.12
CA GLN A 90 -6.73 -0.23 3.70
C GLN A 90 -7.43 -1.06 2.64
N TYR A 91 -7.87 -0.43 1.55
CA TYR A 91 -8.45 -1.10 0.38
C TYR A 91 -7.44 -1.80 -0.53
N GLY A 92 -6.14 -1.70 -0.24
CA GLY A 92 -5.09 -2.40 -0.96
C GLY A 92 -4.66 -1.73 -2.26
N ILE A 93 -4.90 -0.42 -2.42
CA ILE A 93 -4.66 0.27 -3.70
C ILE A 93 -3.16 0.36 -4.00
N LEU A 94 -2.31 0.63 -2.99
CA LEU A 94 -0.86 0.67 -3.17
C LEU A 94 -0.26 -0.69 -3.50
N GLU A 95 -0.80 -1.78 -2.96
CA GLU A 95 -0.40 -3.16 -3.30
C GLU A 95 -0.70 -3.53 -4.75
N ARG A 96 -1.64 -2.85 -5.41
CA ARG A 96 -1.95 -3.04 -6.84
C ARG A 96 -1.10 -2.15 -7.76
N GLU A 97 -0.40 -1.16 -7.22
CA GLU A 97 0.43 -0.28 -8.03
C GLU A 97 1.60 -1.03 -8.66
N LYS A 98 1.85 -0.79 -9.94
CA LYS A 98 2.99 -1.39 -10.64
C LYS A 98 4.32 -0.92 -10.05
N ASN A 99 4.40 0.38 -9.75
CA ASN A 99 5.59 1.05 -9.24
C ASN A 99 5.23 1.83 -7.96
N PRO A 100 5.04 1.15 -6.81
CA PRO A 100 4.58 1.79 -5.58
C PRO A 100 5.58 2.82 -5.01
N ILE A 101 6.86 2.71 -5.36
CA ILE A 101 7.90 3.69 -5.00
C ILE A 101 7.58 5.09 -5.51
N ASN A 102 6.89 5.22 -6.65
CA ASN A 102 6.48 6.53 -7.19
C ASN A 102 5.55 7.28 -6.24
N ILE A 103 4.76 6.57 -5.44
CA ILE A 103 3.88 7.18 -4.43
C ILE A 103 4.73 7.74 -3.29
N VAL A 104 5.73 7.00 -2.83
CA VAL A 104 6.69 7.46 -1.81
C VAL A 104 7.47 8.69 -2.31
N LEU A 105 7.97 8.64 -3.55
CA LEU A 105 8.66 9.78 -4.19
C LEU A 105 7.73 10.99 -4.31
N THR A 106 6.46 10.78 -4.63
CA THR A 106 5.47 11.87 -4.72
C THR A 106 5.25 12.51 -3.36
N ILE A 107 5.06 11.72 -2.29
CA ILE A 107 4.91 12.23 -0.92
C ILE A 107 6.12 13.09 -0.54
N LEU A 108 7.33 12.61 -0.82
CA LEU A 108 8.59 13.25 -0.43
C LEU A 108 8.95 14.50 -1.25
N LEU A 109 8.79 14.42 -2.58
CA LEU A 109 9.46 15.31 -3.53
C LEU A 109 8.49 16.16 -4.35
N TYR A 110 7.18 15.88 -4.33
CA TYR A 110 6.24 16.68 -5.09
C TYR A 110 6.13 18.08 -4.47
N PRO A 111 6.31 19.16 -5.22
CA PRO A 111 6.28 20.50 -4.64
C PRO A 111 4.90 20.77 -4.04
N SER A 112 4.87 21.24 -2.79
CA SER A 112 3.66 21.90 -2.27
C SER A 112 3.31 23.04 -3.22
N ARG A 113 2.03 23.24 -3.56
CA ARG A 113 1.63 24.38 -4.39
C ARG A 113 1.86 25.65 -3.56
N VAL A 114 3.08 26.18 -3.62
CA VAL A 114 3.55 27.38 -2.92
C VAL A 114 2.77 28.57 -3.48
N ARG A 115 1.61 28.87 -2.89
CA ARG A 115 1.01 30.18 -2.96
C ARG A 115 0.66 30.58 -1.54
N ILE A 116 1.63 31.18 -0.86
CA ILE A 116 1.49 31.92 0.39
C ILE A 116 0.91 31.06 1.53
N MET A 117 1.72 30.12 2.04
CA MET A 117 1.35 29.35 3.23
C MET A 117 2.01 29.99 4.45
N VAL A 118 1.24 30.20 5.51
CA VAL A 118 1.74 30.66 6.82
C VAL A 118 2.54 29.52 7.44
N ASP A 119 3.60 29.81 8.21
CA ASP A 119 4.51 28.79 8.79
C ASP A 119 3.79 27.61 9.46
N HIS A 120 2.62 27.83 10.07
CA HIS A 120 1.80 26.78 10.67
C HIS A 120 1.33 25.73 9.65
N GLU A 121 0.90 26.14 8.47
CA GLU A 121 0.42 25.22 7.42
C GLU A 121 1.57 24.41 6.80
N LEU A 122 2.80 24.94 6.83
CA LEU A 122 4.00 24.21 6.42
C LEU A 122 4.37 23.10 7.41
N VAL A 123 4.24 23.38 8.72
CA VAL A 123 4.42 22.38 9.78
C VAL A 123 3.39 21.27 9.63
N ASP A 124 2.12 21.62 9.38
CA ASP A 124 1.05 20.64 9.18
C ASP A 124 1.33 19.74 7.95
N ILE A 125 1.80 20.30 6.84
CA ILE A 125 2.19 19.52 5.65
C ILE A 125 3.35 18.56 5.93
N GLN A 126 4.34 18.98 6.71
CA GLN A 126 5.46 18.11 7.07
C GLN A 126 5.00 16.95 7.96
N GLU A 127 4.15 17.20 8.95
CA GLU A 127 3.58 16.15 9.81
C GLU A 127 2.71 15.17 9.01
N ASP A 128 1.91 15.67 8.08
CA ASP A 128 1.13 14.83 7.18
C ASP A 128 2.02 13.98 6.25
N ALA A 129 3.11 14.55 5.72
CA ALA A 129 4.08 13.81 4.94
C ALA A 129 4.74 12.68 5.75
N LYS A 130 5.10 12.95 7.02
CA LYS A 130 5.69 11.95 7.92
C LYS A 130 4.72 10.80 8.14
N THR A 131 3.46 11.12 8.42
CA THR A 131 2.39 10.14 8.60
C THR A 131 2.18 9.32 7.33
N CYS A 132 2.19 9.96 6.15
CA CYS A 132 2.07 9.28 4.86
C CYS A 132 3.22 8.29 4.61
N LEU A 133 4.47 8.66 4.94
CA LEU A 133 5.62 7.77 4.82
C LEU A 133 5.50 6.54 5.72
N VAL A 134 5.12 6.75 6.98
CA VAL A 134 4.88 5.65 7.93
C VAL A 134 3.80 4.73 7.39
N LEU A 135 2.70 5.27 6.85
CA LEU A 135 1.63 4.49 6.23
C LEU A 135 2.14 3.66 5.03
N CYS A 136 2.93 4.25 4.13
CA CYS A 136 3.55 3.50 3.02
C CYS A 136 4.47 2.38 3.52
N SER A 137 5.26 2.62 4.57
CA SER A 137 6.15 1.60 5.15
C SER A 137 5.41 0.42 5.79
N ARG A 138 4.12 0.62 6.15
CA ARG A 138 3.24 -0.44 6.66
C ARG A 138 2.71 -1.34 5.55
N VAL A 139 2.81 -0.94 4.29
CA VAL A 139 2.33 -1.73 3.15
C VAL A 139 3.49 -2.33 2.37
N LEU A 140 4.54 -1.55 2.15
CA LEU A 140 5.68 -1.97 1.32
C LEU A 140 6.63 -2.89 2.08
N SER A 141 7.10 -3.94 1.42
CA SER A 141 8.19 -4.77 1.93
C SER A 141 9.52 -4.06 1.78
N VAL A 142 9.80 -3.48 0.61
CA VAL A 142 11.09 -2.85 0.32
C VAL A 142 10.86 -1.43 -0.20
N ILE A 143 11.66 -0.49 0.31
CA ILE A 143 11.72 0.88 -0.18
C ILE A 143 13.15 1.14 -0.68
N SER A 144 13.28 1.40 -1.98
CA SER A 144 14.58 1.65 -2.62
C SER A 144 15.09 3.04 -2.26
N ILE A 145 16.01 3.11 -1.28
CA ILE A 145 16.70 4.37 -0.95
C ILE A 145 17.48 4.90 -2.15
N ARG A 146 18.12 4.02 -2.93
CA ARG A 146 18.90 4.42 -4.10
C ARG A 146 18.07 5.23 -5.10
N GLU A 147 16.80 4.86 -5.27
CA GLU A 147 15.88 5.58 -6.17
C GLU A 147 15.44 6.93 -5.60
N ILE A 148 15.37 7.06 -4.28
CA ILE A 148 15.14 8.35 -3.63
C ILE A 148 16.38 9.23 -3.79
N GLU A 149 17.57 8.71 -3.47
CA GLU A 149 18.85 9.42 -3.60
C GLU A 149 19.14 9.87 -5.03
N THR A 150 18.80 9.06 -6.05
CA THR A 150 18.96 9.48 -7.45
C THR A 150 18.10 10.70 -7.74
N GLN A 151 16.84 10.75 -7.27
CA GLN A 151 15.99 11.93 -7.44
C GLN A 151 16.51 13.16 -6.68
N LEU A 152 17.13 12.96 -5.52
CA LEU A 152 17.80 14.04 -4.77
C LEU A 152 19.02 14.58 -5.51
N SER A 153 19.83 13.69 -6.11
CA SER A 153 20.99 14.07 -6.92
C SER A 153 20.61 14.86 -8.17
N LEU A 154 19.39 14.66 -8.68
CA LEU A 154 18.80 15.43 -9.78
C LEU A 154 18.26 16.81 -9.33
N GLY A 155 18.56 17.24 -8.10
CA GLY A 155 18.23 18.56 -7.59
C GLY A 155 16.85 18.69 -6.94
N ARG A 156 16.09 17.60 -6.79
CA ARG A 156 14.84 17.62 -6.03
C ARG A 156 15.15 17.71 -4.54
N ARG A 157 14.34 18.49 -3.81
CA ARG A 157 14.48 18.65 -2.37
C ARG A 157 13.33 17.94 -1.65
N PRO A 158 13.61 17.12 -0.62
CA PRO A 158 12.56 16.49 0.15
C PRO A 158 11.91 17.51 1.07
N ILE A 159 10.61 17.36 1.28
CA ILE A 159 9.85 18.24 2.20
C ILE A 159 10.23 17.99 3.66
N ILE A 160 10.64 16.75 3.97
CA ILE A 160 11.14 16.35 5.28
C ILE A 160 12.64 16.12 5.13
N SER A 161 13.45 16.87 5.87
CA SER A 161 14.91 16.75 5.84
C SER A 161 15.39 15.39 6.36
N ASN A 162 14.81 14.91 7.46
CA ASN A 162 15.14 13.64 8.10
C ASN A 162 14.19 12.49 7.71
N TRP A 163 13.76 12.45 6.44
CA TRP A 163 12.76 11.49 5.94
C TRP A 163 13.10 10.02 6.21
N LEU A 164 14.38 9.68 6.31
CA LEU A 164 14.88 8.32 6.51
C LEU A 164 14.51 7.76 7.90
N ASP A 165 14.31 8.62 8.90
CA ASP A 165 13.90 8.24 10.26
C ASP A 165 12.47 7.68 10.30
N TYR A 166 11.65 8.04 9.29
CA TYR A 166 10.25 7.62 9.18
C TYR A 166 10.09 6.30 8.42
N ILE A 167 11.19 5.71 7.95
CA ILE A 167 11.20 4.42 7.27
C ILE A 167 11.93 3.42 8.17
N PRO A 168 11.28 2.31 8.57
CA PRO A 168 11.96 1.27 9.34
C PRO A 168 13.18 0.74 8.56
N SER A 169 14.32 0.56 9.24
CA SER A 169 15.56 0.07 8.62
C SER A 169 15.42 -1.32 7.98
N THR A 170 14.46 -2.12 8.45
CA THR A 170 14.05 -3.41 7.89
C THR A 170 13.35 -3.30 6.53
N ARG A 171 13.08 -2.09 6.03
CA ARG A 171 12.52 -1.84 4.69
C ARG A 171 13.58 -1.48 3.65
N TYR A 172 14.81 -1.15 4.06
CA TYR A 172 15.84 -0.68 3.11
C TYR A 172 17.26 -1.20 3.36
N ARG A 173 17.60 -1.63 4.58
CA ARG A 173 18.94 -2.11 4.94
C ARG A 173 18.95 -3.59 5.32
N GLY A 174 17.96 -4.03 6.08
CA GLY A 174 17.85 -5.41 6.58
C GLY A 174 16.68 -6.18 5.96
N PRO A 175 16.56 -7.49 6.26
CA PRO A 175 15.38 -8.25 5.90
C PRO A 175 14.14 -7.74 6.64
N CYS A 176 12.98 -7.80 5.99
CA CYS A 176 11.69 -7.49 6.61
C CYS A 176 11.39 -8.43 7.78
N GLU A 177 10.71 -7.92 8.81
CA GLU A 177 10.22 -8.76 9.89
C GLU A 177 9.22 -9.79 9.36
N LEU A 178 9.30 -11.02 9.86
CA LEU A 178 8.37 -12.09 9.48
C LEU A 178 6.90 -11.67 9.68
N LEU A 179 6.62 -10.95 10.77
CA LEU A 179 5.28 -10.43 11.06
C LEU A 179 4.76 -9.51 9.93
N HIS A 180 5.63 -8.65 9.39
CA HIS A 180 5.29 -7.76 8.29
C HIS A 180 5.09 -8.51 6.98
N LEU A 181 5.96 -9.49 6.69
CA LEU A 181 5.78 -10.38 5.54
C LEU A 181 4.44 -11.12 5.62
N CYS A 182 4.07 -11.62 6.79
CA CYS A 182 2.75 -12.23 7.01
C CYS A 182 1.61 -11.23 6.75
N ARG A 183 1.72 -9.98 7.20
CA ARG A 183 0.73 -8.94 6.90
C ARG A 183 0.56 -8.75 5.40
N ILE A 184 1.67 -8.58 4.67
CA ILE A 184 1.64 -8.41 3.21
C ILE A 184 0.97 -9.61 2.55
N THR A 185 1.37 -10.84 2.90
CA THR A 185 0.81 -12.06 2.30
C THR A 185 -0.68 -12.20 2.58
N ILE A 186 -1.13 -12.00 3.82
CA ILE A 186 -2.55 -12.10 4.19
C ILE A 186 -3.36 -11.03 3.45
N ARG A 187 -2.88 -9.78 3.43
CA ARG A 187 -3.54 -8.67 2.73
C ARG A 187 -3.60 -8.92 1.23
N ALA A 188 -2.51 -9.37 0.61
CA ALA A 188 -2.47 -9.72 -0.81
C ALA A 188 -3.51 -10.79 -1.15
N GLN A 189 -3.63 -11.83 -0.33
CA GLN A 189 -4.62 -12.87 -0.54
C GLN A 189 -6.06 -12.37 -0.37
N LEU A 190 -6.32 -11.53 0.64
CA LEU A 190 -7.64 -10.88 0.79
C LEU A 190 -7.95 -9.95 -0.39
N LEU A 191 -6.94 -9.25 -0.90
CA LEU A 191 -7.06 -8.32 -2.01
C LEU A 191 -7.36 -9.02 -3.34
N THR A 192 -6.73 -10.16 -3.63
CA THR A 192 -7.06 -11.00 -4.79
C THR A 192 -8.48 -11.55 -4.73
N ASN A 193 -9.03 -11.71 -3.52
CA ASN A 193 -10.41 -12.16 -3.31
C ASN A 193 -11.41 -10.98 -3.18
N ASN A 194 -10.98 -9.73 -3.39
CA ASN A 194 -11.78 -8.51 -3.18
C ASN A 194 -12.43 -8.42 -1.78
N MET A 195 -11.70 -8.89 -0.78
CA MET A 195 -12.15 -8.95 0.61
C MET A 195 -11.54 -7.85 1.48
N LEU A 196 -10.68 -6.96 0.98
CA LEU A 196 -10.16 -5.85 1.79
C LEU A 196 -11.14 -4.65 1.84
N PRO A 197 -11.22 -3.92 2.97
CA PRO A 197 -10.66 -4.26 4.29
C PRO A 197 -11.56 -5.23 5.09
N ASN A 198 -12.85 -5.34 4.74
CA ASN A 198 -13.89 -5.98 5.56
C ASN A 198 -13.59 -7.44 5.94
N GLY A 199 -12.97 -8.20 5.04
CA GLY A 199 -12.56 -9.57 5.22
C GLY A 199 -11.52 -9.77 6.31
N ILE A 200 -10.75 -8.74 6.68
CA ILE A 200 -9.82 -8.79 7.82
C ILE A 200 -10.60 -9.07 9.11
N PHE A 201 -11.73 -8.39 9.33
CA PHE A 201 -12.55 -8.54 10.53
C PHE A 201 -13.31 -9.86 10.58
N SER A 202 -13.40 -10.57 9.45
CA SER A 202 -13.96 -11.92 9.39
C SER A 202 -12.97 -13.03 9.74
N LEU A 203 -11.68 -12.70 9.89
CA LEU A 203 -10.64 -13.68 10.23
C LEU A 203 -10.75 -14.07 11.71
N PRO A 204 -10.60 -15.38 12.04
CA PRO A 204 -10.61 -15.88 13.41
C PRO A 204 -9.26 -15.62 14.10
N ILE A 205 -8.88 -14.35 14.22
CA ILE A 205 -7.65 -13.88 14.86
C ILE A 205 -7.97 -12.78 15.88
N PRO A 206 -7.10 -12.53 16.88
CA PRO A 206 -7.30 -11.46 17.84
C PRO A 206 -7.45 -10.08 17.17
N VAL A 207 -8.30 -9.22 17.75
CA VAL A 207 -8.57 -7.85 17.27
C VAL A 207 -7.29 -7.04 17.07
N ARG A 208 -6.29 -7.21 17.92
CA ARG A 208 -4.97 -6.55 17.76
C ARG A 208 -4.30 -6.89 16.42
N LEU A 209 -4.37 -8.15 15.99
CA LEU A 209 -3.84 -8.56 14.68
C LEU A 209 -4.73 -8.09 13.53
N GLN A 210 -6.05 -8.03 13.73
CA GLN A 210 -6.96 -7.43 12.73
C GLN A 210 -6.60 -5.96 12.51
N ASN A 211 -6.39 -5.19 13.56
CA ASN A 211 -6.00 -3.78 13.48
C ASN A 211 -4.63 -3.61 12.81
N TYR A 212 -3.67 -4.47 13.12
CA TYR A 212 -2.36 -4.48 12.47
C TYR A 212 -2.45 -4.75 10.95
N LEU A 213 -3.29 -5.73 10.56
CA LEU A 213 -3.58 -6.03 9.15
C LEU A 213 -4.35 -4.88 8.46
N ASN A 214 -5.21 -4.18 9.20
CA ASN A 214 -5.99 -3.05 8.70
C ASN A 214 -5.23 -1.70 8.78
N LEU A 215 -3.93 -1.72 9.07
CA LEU A 215 -3.10 -0.52 9.14
C LEU A 215 -3.54 0.49 10.22
N GLU A 216 -4.28 0.04 11.23
CA GLU A 216 -4.87 0.91 12.25
C GLU A 216 -4.01 1.11 13.48
N ASN A 217 -2.97 0.29 13.70
CA ASN A 217 -1.85 0.51 14.63
C ASN A 217 -0.71 -0.46 14.32
#